data_AF-A0A388LZA8-F1
#
_entry.id   AF-A0A388LZA8-F1
#
_cell.length_a   1.000
_cell.length_b   1.000
_cell.length_c   1.000
_cell.angle_alpha   90.00
_cell.angle_beta   90.00
_cell.angle_gamma   90.00
#
_symmetry.space_group_name_H-M   'P 1'
#
loop_
_entity.id
_entity.type
_entity.pdbx_description
1 polymer ?
#
loop_
_entity_poly.entity_id
_entity_poly.type
_entity_poly.pdbx_seq_one_letter_code
_entity_poly.pdbx_strand_id
1 'polypeptide(L)'
;MQDYKAALTQVKEQQEAVAAKRLRLAEEAAAQTRRQAEADQLAIDQLNPGSAELVSANQAQWTAVLNGMRYVPAPGSEPTTVQQERKDLADILLHTMHAVIWNSSMGELHSRSTLQLQHDLSHNVKILAAAVKVADNQLKQLDARIATLEARPPQAASGCTPDMTDTTQQLNGRIDHVVNLIGDIGVFNGPDTISSTVAAIKTDITKLQTKPDATTKN
;
A
#
# COMPACT_ATOMS: atom_id res chain seq x y z
N MET A 1 11.88 -51.43 27.76
CA MET A 1 12.37 -50.93 26.45
C MET A 1 11.22 -50.65 25.48
N GLN A 2 10.18 -51.49 25.44
CA GLN A 2 9.01 -51.33 24.57
C GLN A 2 8.14 -50.10 24.92
N ASP A 3 7.94 -49.82 26.21
CA ASP A 3 7.14 -48.67 26.68
C ASP A 3 7.78 -47.30 26.41
N TYR A 4 9.12 -47.24 26.45
CA TYR A 4 9.87 -46.01 26.13
C TYR A 4 9.74 -45.64 24.65
N LYS A 5 9.76 -46.65 23.76
CA LYS A 5 9.61 -46.45 22.32
C LYS A 5 8.19 -45.98 21.96
N ALA A 6 7.17 -46.53 22.63
CA ALA A 6 5.79 -46.10 22.47
C ALA A 6 5.56 -44.66 22.96
N ALA A 7 6.12 -44.30 24.12
CA ALA A 7 6.07 -42.94 24.65
C ALA A 7 6.76 -41.93 23.72
N LEU A 8 7.90 -42.29 23.12
CA LEU A 8 8.62 -41.43 22.18
C LEU A 8 7.81 -41.16 20.90
N THR A 9 7.13 -42.19 20.37
CA THR A 9 6.24 -42.06 19.21
C THR A 9 5.06 -41.15 19.53
N GLN A 10 4.42 -41.32 20.70
CA GLN A 10 3.29 -40.51 21.10
C GLN A 10 3.66 -39.03 21.24
N VAL A 11 4.82 -38.71 21.82
CA VAL A 11 5.32 -37.32 21.92
C VAL A 11 5.57 -36.73 20.53
N LYS A 12 6.11 -37.53 19.60
CA LYS A 12 6.39 -37.07 18.23
C LYS A 12 5.09 -36.79 17.46
N GLU A 13 4.11 -37.69 17.53
CA GLU A 13 2.78 -37.48 16.94
C GLU A 13 2.07 -36.26 17.53
N GLN A 14 2.19 -36.06 18.84
CA GLN A 14 1.61 -34.89 19.51
C GLN A 14 2.28 -33.59 19.07
N GLN A 15 3.61 -33.60 18.88
CA GLN A 15 4.36 -32.47 18.36
C GLN A 15 3.98 -32.15 16.90
N GLU A 16 3.85 -33.17 16.05
CA GLU A 16 3.41 -33.03 14.66
C GLU A 16 1.97 -32.49 14.59
N ALA A 17 1.07 -32.97 15.44
CA ALA A 17 -0.31 -32.48 15.53
C ALA A 17 -0.38 -31.00 15.97
N VAL A 18 0.46 -30.60 16.93
CA VAL A 18 0.55 -29.19 17.36
C VAL A 18 1.13 -28.31 16.25
N ALA A 19 2.14 -28.78 15.52
CA ALA A 19 2.72 -28.07 14.38
C ALA A 19 1.69 -27.89 13.26
N ALA A 20 0.95 -28.94 12.90
CA ALA A 20 -0.11 -28.89 11.91
C ALA A 20 -1.23 -27.91 12.31
N LYS A 21 -1.63 -27.91 13.58
CA LYS A 21 -2.65 -26.97 14.09
C LYS A 21 -2.17 -25.52 14.04
N ARG A 22 -0.89 -25.26 14.34
CA ARG A 22 -0.29 -23.91 14.22
C ARG A 22 -0.25 -23.44 12.78
N LEU A 23 0.13 -24.32 11.85
CA LEU A 23 0.14 -24.00 10.42
C LEU A 23 -1.27 -23.67 9.92
N ARG A 24 -2.27 -24.49 10.26
CA ARG A 24 -3.66 -24.24 9.89
C ARG A 24 -4.18 -22.90 10.41
N LEU A 25 -3.89 -22.56 11.67
CA LEU A 25 -4.28 -21.26 12.24
C LEU A 25 -3.58 -20.08 11.57
N ALA A 26 -2.32 -20.23 11.16
CA ALA A 26 -1.59 -19.21 10.42
C ALA A 26 -2.18 -19.00 9.01
N GLU A 27 -2.52 -20.08 8.31
CA GLU A 27 -3.20 -20.03 7.01
C GLU A 27 -4.58 -19.40 7.11
N GLU A 28 -5.36 -19.76 8.13
CA GLU A 28 -6.69 -19.20 8.37
C GLU A 28 -6.63 -17.70 8.67
N ALA A 29 -5.65 -17.24 9.45
CA ALA A 29 -5.40 -15.82 9.72
C ALA A 29 -4.96 -15.05 8.45
N ALA A 30 -4.11 -15.66 7.63
CA ALA A 30 -3.68 -15.08 6.36
C ALA A 30 -4.85 -14.97 5.37
N ALA A 31 -5.70 -16.00 5.29
CA ALA A 31 -6.90 -16.00 4.46
C ALA A 31 -7.92 -14.95 4.93
N GLN A 32 -8.08 -14.77 6.23
CA GLN A 32 -8.93 -13.72 6.81
C GLN A 32 -8.42 -12.33 6.41
N THR A 33 -7.11 -12.11 6.49
CA THR A 33 -6.48 -10.83 6.12
C THR A 33 -6.66 -10.53 4.63
N ARG A 34 -6.50 -11.54 3.76
CA ARG A 34 -6.77 -11.40 2.33
C ARG A 34 -8.23 -11.05 2.05
N ARG A 35 -9.18 -11.77 2.66
CA ARG A 35 -10.61 -11.48 2.50
C ARG A 35 -10.97 -10.05 2.93
N GLN A 36 -10.35 -9.55 4.00
CA GLN A 36 -10.55 -8.18 4.44
C GLN A 36 -10.01 -7.17 3.41
N ALA A 37 -8.78 -7.37 2.93
CA ALA A 37 -8.18 -6.50 1.93
C ALA A 37 -8.98 -6.48 0.61
N GLU A 38 -9.49 -7.64 0.17
CA GLU A 38 -10.35 -7.74 -1.01
C GLU A 38 -11.68 -7.02 -0.82
N ALA A 39 -12.30 -7.11 0.36
CA ALA A 39 -13.53 -6.40 0.68
C ALA A 39 -13.32 -4.88 0.73
N ASP A 40 -12.20 -4.43 1.31
CA ASP A 40 -11.86 -3.01 1.39
C ASP A 40 -11.56 -2.44 -0.01
N GLN A 41 -10.82 -3.18 -0.84
CA GLN A 41 -10.56 -2.79 -2.24
C GLN A 41 -11.85 -2.74 -3.06
N LEU A 42 -12.74 -3.73 -2.90
CA LEU A 42 -14.02 -3.76 -3.59
C LEU A 42 -14.92 -2.58 -3.17
N ALA A 43 -14.89 -2.17 -1.90
CA ALA A 43 -15.62 -1.00 -1.43
C ALA A 43 -15.09 0.28 -2.10
N ILE A 44 -13.77 0.42 -2.25
CA ILE A 44 -13.15 1.53 -2.97
C ILE A 44 -13.54 1.52 -4.45
N ASP A 45 -13.46 0.35 -5.09
CA ASP A 45 -13.73 0.18 -6.52
C ASP A 45 -15.19 0.42 -6.88
N GLN A 46 -16.15 0.06 -6.01
CA GLN A 46 -17.58 0.32 -6.24
C GLN A 46 -17.94 1.80 -6.09
N LEU A 47 -17.23 2.53 -5.23
CA LEU A 47 -17.47 3.96 -5.02
C LEU A 47 -16.97 4.81 -6.21
N ASN A 48 -15.95 4.37 -6.96
CA ASN A 48 -15.38 5.10 -8.12
C ASN A 48 -16.35 5.35 -9.30
N PRO A 49 -16.95 4.32 -9.92
CA PRO A 49 -17.90 4.52 -11.01
C PRO A 49 -19.18 5.17 -10.50
N GLY A 50 -19.67 4.77 -9.31
CA GLY A 50 -20.89 5.31 -8.73
C GLY A 50 -20.83 6.82 -8.48
N SER A 51 -19.72 7.35 -7.96
CA SER A 51 -19.57 8.80 -7.75
C SER A 51 -19.41 9.57 -9.05
N ALA A 52 -18.65 9.05 -10.01
CA ALA A 52 -18.44 9.70 -11.31
C ALA A 52 -19.74 9.76 -12.12
N GLU A 53 -20.53 8.69 -12.09
CA GLU A 53 -21.85 8.63 -12.71
C GLU A 53 -22.84 9.57 -12.01
N LEU A 54 -22.84 9.62 -10.68
CA LEU A 54 -23.73 10.52 -9.91
C LEU A 54 -23.42 11.99 -10.20
N VAL A 55 -22.14 12.36 -10.23
CA VAL A 55 -21.67 13.72 -10.57
C VAL A 55 -22.06 14.10 -11.99
N SER A 56 -21.83 13.20 -12.95
CA SER A 56 -22.16 13.42 -14.36
C SER A 56 -23.67 13.54 -14.58
N ALA A 57 -24.46 12.67 -13.95
CA ALA A 57 -25.92 12.69 -14.03
C ALA A 57 -26.50 13.97 -13.42
N ASN A 58 -26.01 14.37 -12.24
CA ASN A 58 -26.44 15.61 -11.59
C ASN A 58 -26.07 16.84 -12.44
N GLN A 59 -24.87 16.88 -13.01
CA GLN A 59 -24.46 17.96 -13.92
C GLN A 59 -25.35 18.05 -15.17
N ALA A 60 -25.67 16.91 -15.79
CA ALA A 60 -26.55 16.86 -16.95
C ALA A 60 -27.98 17.38 -16.62
N GLN A 61 -28.53 16.98 -15.47
CA GLN A 61 -29.86 17.39 -15.01
C GLN A 61 -29.97 18.91 -14.83
N TRP A 62 -29.03 19.52 -14.10
CA TRP A 62 -29.09 20.97 -13.85
C TRP A 62 -28.76 21.80 -15.09
N THR A 63 -27.86 21.31 -15.95
CA THR A 63 -27.57 21.95 -17.24
C THR A 63 -28.83 22.03 -18.10
N ALA A 64 -29.65 20.98 -18.13
CA ALA A 64 -30.92 21.00 -18.85
C ALA A 64 -31.92 22.03 -18.27
N VAL A 65 -32.06 22.08 -16.94
CA VAL A 65 -32.94 23.03 -16.25
C VAL A 65 -32.51 24.48 -16.49
N LEU A 66 -31.21 24.77 -16.41
CA LEU A 66 -30.67 26.12 -16.56
C LEU A 66 -30.65 26.60 -18.02
N ASN A 67 -30.40 25.70 -18.97
CA ASN A 67 -30.57 26.02 -20.39
C ASN A 67 -32.03 26.33 -20.74
N GLY A 68 -32.99 25.66 -20.11
CA GLY A 68 -34.42 25.97 -20.25
C GLY A 68 -34.83 27.34 -19.70
N MET A 69 -34.06 27.91 -18.78
CA MET A 69 -34.28 29.27 -18.25
C MET A 69 -33.66 30.37 -19.12
N ARG A 70 -32.73 30.04 -20.02
CA ARG A 70 -32.12 31.05 -20.91
C ARG A 70 -33.14 31.52 -21.94
N TYR A 71 -33.20 32.84 -22.09
CA TYR A 71 -33.97 33.48 -23.15
C TYR A 71 -33.36 33.16 -24.53
N VAL A 72 -34.22 32.78 -25.48
CA VAL A 72 -33.88 32.60 -26.89
C VAL A 72 -34.38 33.83 -27.66
N PRO A 73 -33.48 34.69 -28.19
CA PRO A 73 -33.89 35.90 -28.89
C PRO A 73 -34.52 35.60 -30.25
N ALA A 74 -35.58 36.33 -30.60
CA ALA A 74 -36.11 36.34 -31.95
C ALA A 74 -35.19 37.15 -32.89
N PRO A 75 -35.13 36.82 -34.19
CA PRO A 75 -34.29 37.55 -35.13
C PRO A 75 -34.65 39.04 -35.16
N GLY A 76 -33.68 39.92 -34.86
CA GLY A 76 -33.84 41.37 -34.91
C GLY A 76 -34.40 42.04 -33.65
N SER A 77 -34.62 41.30 -32.55
CA SER A 77 -35.05 41.88 -31.27
C SER A 77 -33.91 41.94 -30.25
N GLU A 78 -33.71 43.09 -29.62
CA GLU A 78 -32.83 43.20 -28.45
C GLU A 78 -33.51 42.62 -27.18
N PRO A 79 -32.75 41.97 -26.28
CA PRO A 79 -33.30 41.44 -25.04
C PRO A 79 -33.75 42.57 -24.12
N THR A 80 -34.92 42.41 -23.53
CA THR A 80 -35.42 43.30 -22.47
C THR A 80 -34.57 43.17 -21.20
N THR A 81 -34.58 44.18 -20.34
CA THR A 81 -33.88 44.16 -19.04
C THR A 81 -34.20 42.89 -18.23
N VAL A 82 -35.47 42.48 -18.19
CA VAL A 82 -35.92 41.26 -17.49
C VAL A 82 -35.34 39.98 -18.13
N GLN A 83 -35.18 39.94 -19.45
CA GLN A 83 -34.56 38.80 -20.15
C GLN A 83 -33.06 38.73 -19.89
N GLN A 84 -32.40 39.89 -19.81
CA GLN A 84 -30.99 39.98 -19.44
C GLN A 84 -30.77 39.51 -18.00
N GLU A 85 -31.57 40.01 -17.04
CA GLU A 85 -31.52 39.60 -15.64
C GLU A 85 -31.77 38.09 -15.46
N ARG A 86 -32.72 37.51 -16.22
CA ARG A 86 -32.96 36.05 -16.22
C ARG A 86 -31.76 35.26 -16.73
N LYS A 87 -31.10 35.73 -17.79
CA LYS A 87 -29.90 35.11 -18.34
C LYS A 87 -28.76 35.19 -17.33
N ASP A 88 -28.53 36.35 -16.72
CA ASP A 88 -27.48 36.57 -15.74
C ASP A 88 -27.70 35.70 -14.49
N LEU A 89 -28.95 35.58 -14.03
CA LEU A 89 -29.31 34.68 -12.93
C LEU A 89 -29.05 33.20 -13.28
N ALA A 90 -29.42 32.77 -14.49
CA ALA A 90 -29.17 31.40 -14.95
C ALA A 90 -27.66 31.09 -15.00
N ASP A 91 -26.83 32.05 -15.44
CA ASP A 91 -25.37 31.90 -15.48
C ASP A 91 -24.78 31.87 -14.06
N ILE A 92 -25.23 32.72 -13.14
CA ILE A 92 -24.77 32.70 -11.74
C ILE A 92 -25.12 31.35 -11.09
N LEU A 93 -26.34 30.85 -11.29
CA LEU A 93 -26.77 29.55 -10.74
C LEU A 93 -25.96 28.39 -11.33
N LEU A 94 -25.65 28.42 -12.63
CA LEU A 94 -24.83 27.41 -13.29
C LEU A 94 -23.40 27.37 -12.70
N HIS A 95 -22.74 28.53 -12.59
CA HIS A 95 -21.40 28.61 -12.01
C HIS A 95 -21.37 28.20 -10.55
N THR A 96 -22.38 28.59 -9.77
CA THR A 96 -22.51 28.19 -8.35
C THR A 96 -22.67 26.68 -8.23
N MET A 97 -23.52 26.05 -9.05
CA MET A 97 -23.71 24.60 -9.05
C MET A 97 -22.44 23.86 -9.47
N HIS A 98 -21.72 24.32 -10.50
CA HIS A 98 -20.42 23.76 -10.87
C HIS A 98 -19.43 23.82 -9.69
N ALA A 99 -19.36 24.94 -8.97
CA ALA A 99 -18.49 25.08 -7.80
C ALA A 99 -18.87 24.11 -6.66
N VAL A 100 -20.17 23.94 -6.37
CA VAL A 100 -20.65 23.02 -5.33
C VAL A 100 -20.37 21.56 -5.70
N ILE A 101 -20.63 21.17 -6.95
CA ILE A 101 -20.36 19.81 -7.45
C ILE A 101 -18.85 19.53 -7.41
N TRP A 102 -18.02 20.47 -7.84
CA TRP A 102 -16.56 20.33 -7.76
C TRP A 102 -16.08 20.18 -6.32
N ASN A 103 -16.56 21.04 -5.41
CA ASN A 103 -16.19 20.98 -4.00
C ASN A 103 -16.57 19.63 -3.37
N SER A 104 -17.79 19.16 -3.62
CA SER A 104 -18.29 17.88 -3.11
C SER A 104 -17.48 16.70 -3.66
N SER A 105 -17.20 16.70 -4.97
CA SER A 105 -16.42 15.63 -5.64
C SER A 105 -14.97 15.61 -5.17
N MET A 106 -14.35 16.78 -5.03
CA MET A 106 -12.99 16.90 -4.49
C MET A 106 -12.91 16.49 -3.02
N GLY A 107 -13.94 16.80 -2.22
CA GLY A 107 -14.03 16.34 -0.83
C GLY A 107 -14.11 14.82 -0.73
N GLU A 108 -14.88 14.18 -1.61
CA GLU A 108 -14.98 12.73 -1.67
C GLU A 108 -13.68 12.06 -2.13
N LEU A 109 -13.03 12.59 -3.18
CA LEU A 109 -11.71 12.15 -3.63
C LEU A 109 -10.65 12.30 -2.54
N HIS A 110 -10.68 13.41 -1.81
CA HIS A 110 -9.75 13.66 -0.70
C HIS A 110 -9.97 12.68 0.46
N SER A 111 -11.24 12.40 0.80
CA SER A 111 -11.58 11.40 1.81
C SER A 111 -11.08 10.00 1.41
N ARG A 112 -11.23 9.61 0.14
CA ARG A 112 -10.71 8.35 -0.40
C ARG A 112 -9.19 8.24 -0.31
N SER A 113 -8.48 9.28 -0.78
CA SER A 113 -7.02 9.30 -0.73
C SER A 113 -6.52 9.20 0.72
N THR A 114 -7.23 9.83 1.65
CA THR A 114 -6.93 9.74 3.09
C THR A 114 -7.15 8.34 3.64
N LEU A 115 -8.27 7.67 3.28
CA LEU A 115 -8.55 6.30 3.70
C LEU A 115 -7.52 5.31 3.14
N GLN A 116 -7.15 5.46 1.87
CA GLN A 116 -6.13 4.64 1.22
C GLN A 116 -4.76 4.81 1.88
N LEU A 117 -4.35 6.06 2.13
CA LEU A 117 -3.11 6.34 2.86
C LEU A 117 -3.11 5.72 4.25
N GLN A 118 -4.25 5.78 4.97
CA GLN A 118 -4.35 5.21 6.31
C GLN A 118 -4.28 3.68 6.29
N HIS A 119 -4.92 3.04 5.31
CA HIS A 119 -4.82 1.60 5.09
C HIS A 119 -3.38 1.18 4.79
N ASP A 120 -2.71 1.86 3.86
CA ASP A 120 -1.32 1.57 3.48
C ASP A 120 -0.37 1.76 4.66
N LEU A 121 -0.54 2.83 5.43
CA LEU A 121 0.25 3.07 6.63
C LEU A 121 0.02 1.97 7.66
N SER A 122 -1.24 1.59 7.92
CA SER A 122 -1.59 0.52 8.85
C SER A 122 -0.99 -0.82 8.45
N HIS A 123 -1.05 -1.15 7.15
CA HIS A 123 -0.43 -2.34 6.58
C HIS A 123 1.10 -2.33 6.74
N ASN A 124 1.75 -1.22 6.38
CA ASN A 124 3.20 -1.07 6.50
C ASN A 124 3.68 -1.16 7.95
N VAL A 125 2.93 -0.58 8.90
CA VAL A 125 3.22 -0.69 10.33
C VAL A 125 3.14 -2.15 10.79
N LYS A 126 2.16 -2.93 10.31
CA LYS A 126 2.07 -4.37 10.66
C LYS A 126 3.24 -5.18 10.10
N ILE A 127 3.66 -4.92 8.85
CA ILE A 127 4.84 -5.55 8.25
C ILE A 127 6.08 -5.22 9.07
N LEU A 128 6.27 -3.94 9.39
CA LEU A 128 7.43 -3.49 10.15
C LEU A 128 7.45 -4.12 11.55
N ALA A 129 6.31 -4.18 12.24
CA ALA A 129 6.20 -4.83 13.54
C ALA A 129 6.56 -6.33 13.50
N ALA A 130 6.14 -7.04 12.44
CA ALA A 130 6.51 -8.43 12.24
C ALA A 130 8.02 -8.59 12.00
N ALA A 131 8.62 -7.75 11.16
CA ALA A 131 10.06 -7.75 10.89
C ALA A 131 10.89 -7.47 12.16
N VAL A 132 10.49 -6.47 12.95
CA VAL A 132 11.12 -6.15 14.24
C VAL A 132 11.04 -7.34 15.20
N LYS A 133 9.90 -8.04 15.26
CA LYS A 133 9.76 -9.22 16.11
C LYS A 133 10.66 -10.37 15.67
N VAL A 134 10.88 -10.55 14.36
CA VAL A 134 11.85 -11.54 13.84
C VAL A 134 13.26 -11.17 14.24
N ALA A 135 13.66 -9.91 14.06
CA ALA A 135 14.98 -9.42 14.43
C ALA A 135 15.25 -9.56 15.95
N ASP A 136 14.27 -9.22 16.80
CA ASP A 136 14.34 -9.40 18.26
C ASP A 136 14.56 -10.87 18.66
N ASN A 137 13.83 -11.80 18.03
CA ASN A 137 14.03 -13.22 18.29
C ASN A 137 15.42 -13.72 17.85
N GLN A 138 15.93 -13.22 16.72
CA GLN A 138 17.28 -13.57 16.24
C GLN A 138 18.37 -13.05 17.18
N LEU A 139 18.22 -11.83 17.69
CA LEU A 139 19.11 -11.25 18.71
C LEU A 139 19.13 -12.09 19.99
N LYS A 140 17.96 -12.45 20.52
CA LYS A 140 17.86 -13.33 21.70
C LYS A 140 18.51 -14.70 21.49
N GLN A 141 18.39 -15.25 20.28
CA GLN A 141 19.06 -16.51 19.94
C GLN A 141 20.59 -16.36 19.90
N LEU A 142 21.09 -15.24 19.41
CA LEU A 142 22.52 -14.91 19.41
C LEU A 142 23.06 -14.78 20.83
N ASP A 143 22.39 -14.02 21.69
CA ASP A 143 22.77 -13.85 23.10
C ASP A 143 22.82 -15.19 23.83
N ALA A 144 21.82 -16.06 23.62
CA ALA A 144 21.81 -17.40 24.21
C ALA A 144 22.99 -18.26 23.74
N ARG A 145 23.39 -18.15 22.46
CA ARG A 145 24.57 -18.86 21.93
C ARG A 145 25.86 -18.33 22.51
N ILE A 146 26.00 -17.01 22.67
CA ILE A 146 27.18 -16.38 23.29
C ILE A 146 27.30 -16.84 24.75
N ALA A 147 26.22 -16.75 25.53
CA ALA A 147 26.20 -17.21 26.92
C ALA A 147 26.57 -18.70 27.05
N THR A 148 26.13 -19.53 26.09
CA THR A 148 26.49 -20.95 26.03
C THR A 148 27.99 -21.16 25.74
N LEU A 149 28.58 -20.34 24.87
CA LEU A 149 30.01 -20.39 24.57
C LEU A 149 30.85 -19.90 25.76
N GLU A 150 30.43 -18.85 26.45
CA GLU A 150 31.09 -18.31 27.64
C GLU A 150 31.03 -19.27 28.84
N ALA A 151 29.92 -20.01 28.99
CA ALA A 151 29.75 -21.00 30.05
C ALA A 151 30.52 -22.31 29.80
N ARG A 152 31.13 -22.50 28.63
CA ARG A 152 31.89 -23.72 28.31
C ARG A 152 33.25 -23.68 29.03
N PRO A 153 33.57 -24.67 29.89
CA PRO A 153 34.87 -24.73 30.56
C PRO A 153 36.02 -24.78 29.54
N PRO A 154 37.22 -24.23 29.85
CA PRO A 154 38.39 -24.41 29.00
C PRO A 154 38.74 -25.90 28.95
N GLN A 155 38.31 -26.56 27.86
CA GLN A 155 38.77 -27.91 27.56
C GLN A 155 40.26 -27.82 27.23
N ALA A 156 41.07 -28.58 27.98
CA ALA A 156 42.47 -28.78 27.67
C ALA A 156 42.62 -29.15 26.19
N ALA A 157 43.49 -28.43 25.49
CA ALA A 157 43.76 -28.61 24.08
C ALA A 157 44.11 -30.08 23.78
N SER A 158 43.16 -30.83 23.26
CA SER A 158 43.38 -32.12 22.66
C SER A 158 42.60 -32.17 21.36
N GLY A 159 43.33 -31.99 20.26
CA GLY A 159 42.82 -32.14 18.89
C GLY A 159 42.16 -30.88 18.32
N CYS A 160 42.89 -30.17 17.46
CA CYS A 160 42.31 -29.25 16.49
C CYS A 160 41.30 -30.05 15.65
N THR A 161 39.99 -29.83 15.84
CA THR A 161 38.94 -30.48 15.05
C THR A 161 38.35 -29.49 14.03
N PRO A 162 38.00 -29.96 12.82
CA PRO A 162 37.56 -29.12 11.70
C PRO A 162 36.27 -28.31 11.95
N ASP A 163 35.54 -28.63 13.02
CA ASP A 163 34.26 -28.04 13.43
C ASP A 163 34.36 -26.55 13.84
N MET A 164 35.50 -26.15 14.42
CA MET A 164 35.70 -24.76 14.85
C MET A 164 36.02 -23.84 13.66
N THR A 165 36.74 -24.35 12.66
CA THR A 165 37.00 -23.63 11.39
C THR A 165 35.71 -23.43 10.60
N ASP A 166 34.84 -24.44 10.58
CA ASP A 166 33.56 -24.40 9.85
C ASP A 166 32.57 -23.42 10.51
N THR A 167 32.53 -23.37 11.85
CA THR A 167 31.69 -22.42 12.59
C THR A 167 32.14 -20.97 12.39
N THR A 168 33.45 -20.71 12.37
CA THR A 168 33.99 -19.36 12.09
C THR A 168 33.71 -18.94 10.64
N GLN A 169 33.83 -19.86 9.69
CA GLN A 169 33.54 -19.58 8.28
C GLN A 169 32.05 -19.31 8.04
N GLN A 170 31.16 -20.05 8.73
CA GLN A 170 29.72 -19.82 8.70
C GLN A 170 29.34 -18.47 9.34
N LEU A 171 30.01 -18.08 10.43
CA LEU A 171 29.76 -16.79 11.07
C LEU A 171 30.20 -15.63 10.17
N ASN A 172 31.39 -15.72 9.55
CA ASN A 172 31.87 -14.73 8.60
C ASN A 172 30.94 -14.60 7.39
N GLY A 173 30.47 -15.73 6.83
CA GLY A 173 29.50 -15.71 5.74
C GLY A 173 28.16 -15.06 6.12
N ARG A 174 27.71 -15.21 7.38
CA ARG A 174 26.50 -14.53 7.88
C ARG A 174 26.72 -13.04 8.11
N ILE A 175 27.90 -12.63 8.55
CA ILE A 175 28.27 -11.21 8.71
C ILE A 175 28.32 -10.53 7.34
N ASP A 176 28.99 -11.15 6.36
CA ASP A 176 29.04 -10.65 4.98
C ASP A 176 27.65 -10.53 4.38
N HIS A 177 26.77 -11.50 4.65
CA HIS A 177 25.38 -11.45 4.17
C HIS A 177 24.58 -10.30 4.79
N VAL A 178 24.72 -10.03 6.09
CA VAL A 178 24.05 -8.90 6.77
C VAL A 178 24.62 -7.56 6.30
N VAL A 179 25.94 -7.47 6.09
CA VAL A 179 26.60 -6.25 5.56
C VAL A 179 26.11 -5.95 4.14
N ASN A 180 25.99 -6.95 3.27
CA ASN A 180 25.43 -6.79 1.94
C ASN A 180 23.96 -6.34 1.97
N LEU A 181 23.13 -6.94 2.85
CA LEU A 181 21.73 -6.53 2.98
C LEU A 181 21.59 -5.07 3.46
N ILE A 182 22.46 -4.61 4.36
CA ILE A 182 22.52 -3.21 4.80
C ILE A 182 23.01 -2.30 3.66
N GLY A 183 23.98 -2.75 2.86
CA GLY A 183 24.43 -2.06 1.65
C GLY A 183 23.31 -1.89 0.62
N ASP A 184 22.56 -2.95 0.35
CA ASP A 184 21.41 -2.94 -0.57
C ASP A 184 20.29 -2.01 -0.07
N ILE A 185 20.02 -1.99 1.25
CA ILE A 185 19.11 -1.02 1.87
C ILE A 185 19.66 0.42 1.76
N GLY A 186 20.98 0.60 1.84
CA GLY A 186 21.67 1.87 1.62
C GLY A 186 21.56 2.38 0.19
N VAL A 187 21.51 1.49 -0.81
CA VAL A 187 21.22 1.83 -2.22
C VAL A 187 19.78 2.32 -2.41
N PHE A 188 18.82 1.80 -1.64
CA PHE A 188 17.45 2.31 -1.61
C PHE A 188 17.32 3.69 -0.95
N ASN A 189 18.21 4.03 -0.02
CA ASN A 189 18.25 5.33 0.69
C ASN A 189 19.31 6.31 0.15
N GLY A 190 19.98 5.98 -0.97
CA GLY A 190 20.91 6.90 -1.62
C GLY A 190 20.17 8.14 -2.14
N PRO A 191 20.73 9.36 -1.99
CA PRO A 191 20.09 10.60 -2.47
C PRO A 191 19.78 10.55 -3.98
N ASP A 192 20.50 9.72 -4.73
CA ASP A 192 20.33 9.58 -6.18
C ASP A 192 19.10 8.74 -6.58
N THR A 193 18.61 7.81 -5.75
CA THR A 193 17.55 6.86 -6.17
C THR A 193 16.15 7.49 -6.14
N ILE A 194 15.82 8.20 -5.06
CA ILE A 194 14.55 8.93 -4.96
C ILE A 194 14.58 10.15 -5.90
N SER A 195 15.69 10.89 -5.95
CA SER A 195 15.82 12.07 -6.81
C SER A 195 15.79 11.72 -8.30
N SER A 196 16.41 10.60 -8.72
CA SER A 196 16.33 10.08 -10.10
C SER A 196 14.93 9.57 -10.46
N THR A 197 14.23 8.89 -9.54
CA THR A 197 12.85 8.44 -9.77
C THR A 197 11.90 9.63 -9.92
N VAL A 198 12.07 10.66 -9.07
CA VAL A 198 11.31 11.92 -9.18
C VAL A 198 11.64 12.66 -10.48
N ALA A 199 12.90 12.68 -10.91
CA ALA A 199 13.30 13.29 -12.19
C ALA A 199 12.75 12.54 -13.41
N ALA A 200 12.70 11.21 -13.37
CA ALA A 200 12.08 10.38 -14.40
C ALA A 200 10.57 10.63 -14.48
N ILE A 201 9.86 10.64 -13.35
CA ILE A 201 8.44 10.97 -13.28
C ILE A 201 8.17 12.39 -13.80
N LYS A 202 8.99 13.38 -13.42
CA LYS A 202 8.89 14.75 -13.92
C LYS A 202 9.07 14.82 -15.44
N THR A 203 9.99 14.04 -15.98
CA THR A 203 10.24 13.95 -17.43
C THR A 203 9.06 13.34 -18.17
N ASP A 204 8.46 12.27 -17.64
CA ASP A 204 7.32 11.60 -18.26
C ASP A 204 6.04 12.44 -18.19
N ILE A 205 5.81 13.17 -17.09
CA ILE A 205 4.73 14.17 -17.00
C ILE A 205 4.91 15.25 -18.06
N THR A 206 6.15 15.74 -18.25
CA THR A 206 6.44 16.77 -19.26
C THR A 206 6.19 16.25 -20.68
N LYS A 207 6.54 14.99 -20.98
CA LYS A 207 6.22 14.34 -22.27
C LYS A 207 4.70 14.20 -22.49
N LEU A 208 3.95 13.87 -21.44
CA LEU A 208 2.49 13.77 -21.51
C LEU A 208 1.83 15.14 -21.75
N GLN A 209 2.38 16.20 -21.15
CA GLN A 209 1.91 17.58 -21.34
C GLN A 209 2.32 18.19 -22.69
N THR A 210 3.40 17.69 -23.30
CA THR A 210 3.90 18.18 -24.60
C THR A 210 3.49 17.32 -25.78
N LYS A 211 2.77 16.20 -25.56
CA LYS A 211 2.15 15.43 -26.63
C LYS A 211 1.10 16.32 -27.31
N PRO A 212 1.34 16.83 -28.53
CA PRO A 212 0.34 17.61 -29.24
C PRO A 212 -0.76 16.65 -29.70
N ASP A 213 -2.01 17.10 -29.68
CA ASP A 213 -3.15 16.41 -30.29
C ASP A 213 -2.86 16.11 -31.76
N ALA A 214 -2.31 14.93 -32.01
CA ALA A 214 -2.23 14.36 -33.34
C ALA A 214 -3.55 13.65 -33.61
N THR A 215 -4.60 14.42 -33.90
CA THR A 215 -5.63 14.11 -34.91
C THR A 215 -6.67 15.23 -35.02
N THR A 216 -6.45 16.15 -35.97
CA THR A 216 -7.55 16.67 -36.77
C THR A 216 -7.16 16.62 -38.23
N LYS A 217 -7.56 15.54 -38.91
CA LYS A 217 -7.72 15.55 -40.36
C LYS A 217 -8.87 14.63 -40.77
N ASN A 218 -10.05 15.24 -40.88
CA ASN A 218 -11.02 15.16 -41.98
C ASN A 218 -12.43 15.45 -41.46
#